data_AF-A0A535GC10-F1
#
_entry.id   AF-A0A535GC10-F1
#
_cell.length_a   1.000
_cell.length_b   1.000
_cell.length_c   1.000
_cell.angle_alpha   90.00
_cell.angle_beta   90.00
_cell.angle_gamma   90.00
#
_symmetry.space_group_name_H-M   'P 1'
#
loop_
_entity.id
_entity.type
_entity.pdbx_description
1 polymer ?
#
loop_
_entity_poly.entity_id
_entity_poly.type
_entity_poly.pdbx_seq_one_letter_code
_entity_poly.pdbx_strand_id
1 'polypeptide(L)'
;MKNSPDGQAPRDAQIGSDAAAESASERAALESVSTTLLMPGEDPSSPYIRDAEHWITVYSELYNFTVGILNRFRTEMAGLQKPAQEYLQSHDVVVHEEQIQRFAHRLAFWNRRLARLRARSGRAQTPTR
;
A
#
# COMPACT_ATOMS: atom_id res chain seq x y z
N MET A 1 53.17 -29.43 -15.37
CA MET A 1 51.85 -29.14 -16.00
C MET A 1 50.79 -29.96 -15.29
N LYS A 2 49.93 -29.32 -14.49
CA LYS A 2 48.78 -29.96 -13.83
C LYS A 2 47.54 -29.11 -14.14
N ASN A 3 46.57 -29.67 -14.84
CA ASN A 3 45.30 -29.03 -15.17
C ASN A 3 44.35 -29.15 -13.97
N SER A 4 43.73 -28.04 -13.58
CA SER A 4 42.58 -28.01 -12.65
C SER A 4 41.28 -28.14 -13.45
N PRO A 5 40.25 -28.86 -12.97
CA PRO A 5 38.91 -28.73 -13.51
C PRO A 5 38.13 -27.64 -12.76
N ASP A 6 37.37 -26.88 -13.55
CA ASP A 6 36.49 -25.80 -13.13
C ASP A 6 35.50 -26.21 -12.03
N GLY A 7 35.42 -25.36 -11.00
CA GLY A 7 34.37 -25.41 -9.98
C GLY A 7 33.11 -24.73 -10.49
N GLN A 8 32.22 -25.49 -11.12
CA GLN A 8 30.86 -25.04 -11.39
C GLN A 8 30.03 -25.14 -10.10
N ALA A 9 29.72 -24.00 -9.48
CA ALA A 9 28.79 -23.92 -8.35
C ALA A 9 27.37 -24.36 -8.77
N PRO A 10 26.57 -24.97 -7.87
CA PRO A 10 25.28 -25.56 -8.21
C PRO A 10 24.22 -24.47 -8.47
N ARG A 11 23.65 -24.49 -9.68
CA ARG A 11 22.57 -23.61 -10.15
C ARG A 11 21.25 -23.82 -9.40
N ASP A 12 21.10 -24.95 -8.73
CA ASP A 12 19.83 -25.40 -8.12
C ASP A 12 19.44 -24.56 -6.89
N ALA A 13 20.40 -23.94 -6.20
CA ALA A 13 20.12 -23.07 -5.04
C ALA A 13 19.55 -21.70 -5.43
N GLN A 14 19.87 -21.20 -6.63
CA GLN A 14 19.42 -19.89 -7.11
C GLN A 14 17.95 -19.92 -7.58
N ILE A 15 17.51 -21.05 -8.17
CA ILE A 15 16.14 -21.21 -8.68
C ILE A 15 15.10 -21.16 -7.54
N GLY A 16 15.45 -21.68 -6.35
CA GLY A 16 14.56 -21.68 -5.18
C GLY A 16 14.38 -20.29 -4.54
N SER A 17 15.40 -19.43 -4.56
CA SER A 17 15.30 -18.07 -4.03
C SER A 17 14.48 -17.15 -4.92
N ASP A 18 14.62 -17.30 -6.23
CA ASP A 18 13.97 -16.43 -7.21
C ASP A 18 12.45 -16.69 -7.25
N ALA A 19 12.03 -17.96 -7.23
CA ALA A 19 10.61 -18.33 -7.17
C ALA A 19 9.91 -17.90 -5.85
N ALA A 20 10.64 -17.91 -4.73
CA ALA A 20 10.11 -17.42 -3.45
C ALA A 20 9.99 -15.89 -3.43
N ALA A 21 10.93 -15.17 -4.05
CA ALA A 21 10.89 -13.72 -4.19
C ALA A 21 9.78 -13.26 -5.16
N GLU A 22 9.56 -13.96 -6.27
CA GLU A 22 8.44 -13.72 -7.19
C GLU A 22 7.10 -13.91 -6.49
N SER A 23 6.94 -15.01 -5.73
CA SER A 23 5.73 -15.27 -4.94
C SER A 23 5.47 -14.20 -3.86
N ALA A 24 6.52 -13.65 -3.25
CA ALA A 24 6.41 -12.58 -2.26
C ALA A 24 6.05 -11.24 -2.90
N SER A 25 6.63 -10.92 -4.06
CA SER A 25 6.34 -9.71 -4.84
C SER A 25 4.89 -9.72 -5.34
N GLU A 26 4.44 -10.85 -5.86
CA GLU A 26 3.08 -11.02 -6.37
C GLU A 26 2.04 -10.92 -5.23
N ARG A 27 2.33 -11.51 -4.06
CA ARG A 27 1.53 -11.30 -2.85
C ARG A 27 1.51 -9.85 -2.41
N ALA A 28 2.66 -9.17 -2.37
CA ALA A 28 2.75 -7.77 -2.00
C ALA A 28 1.94 -6.88 -2.96
N ALA A 29 1.97 -7.17 -4.26
CA ALA A 29 1.16 -6.47 -5.26
C ALA A 29 -0.34 -6.65 -4.99
N LEU A 30 -0.80 -7.89 -4.79
CA LEU A 30 -2.19 -8.21 -4.45
C LEU A 30 -2.64 -7.59 -3.11
N GLU A 31 -1.77 -7.63 -2.11
CA GLU A 31 -1.99 -7.04 -0.79
C GLU A 31 -2.08 -5.51 -0.85
N SER A 32 -1.27 -4.87 -1.71
CA SER A 32 -1.25 -3.42 -1.85
C SER A 32 -2.59 -2.84 -2.27
N VAL A 33 -3.35 -3.59 -3.08
CA VAL A 33 -4.68 -3.23 -3.59
C VAL A 33 -5.85 -3.83 -2.79
N SER A 34 -5.57 -4.70 -1.82
CA SER A 34 -6.62 -5.33 -1.01
C SER A 34 -7.29 -4.35 -0.05
N THR A 35 -8.59 -4.10 -0.26
CA THR A 35 -9.37 -3.14 0.55
C THR A 35 -9.60 -3.57 2.00
N THR A 36 -9.42 -4.86 2.31
CA THR A 36 -9.62 -5.43 3.65
C THR A 36 -8.32 -5.55 4.44
N LEU A 37 -7.16 -5.45 3.79
CA LEU A 37 -5.87 -5.59 4.44
C LEU A 37 -5.55 -4.36 5.30
N LEU A 38 -5.30 -4.60 6.58
CA LEU A 38 -4.88 -3.59 7.55
C LEU A 38 -3.37 -3.33 7.46
N MET A 39 -2.95 -2.14 7.84
CA MET A 39 -1.52 -1.89 8.03
C MET A 39 -1.01 -2.59 9.30
N PRO A 40 0.30 -2.94 9.37
CA PRO A 40 0.88 -3.47 10.59
C PRO A 40 0.63 -2.56 11.79
N GLY A 41 0.08 -3.14 12.87
CA GLY A 41 -0.26 -2.40 14.09
C GLY A 41 -1.58 -1.63 14.06
N GLU A 42 -2.30 -1.67 12.93
CA GLU A 42 -3.61 -1.02 12.83
C GLU A 42 -4.69 -1.83 13.54
N ASP A 43 -5.33 -1.21 14.53
CA ASP A 43 -6.52 -1.75 15.20
C ASP A 43 -7.76 -0.87 14.94
N PRO A 44 -8.64 -1.25 14.00
CA PRO A 44 -9.87 -0.51 13.69
C PRO A 44 -10.85 -0.40 14.88
N SER A 45 -10.72 -1.26 15.88
CA SER A 45 -11.58 -1.29 17.06
C SER A 45 -11.14 -0.33 18.16
N SER A 46 -9.92 0.23 18.05
CA SER A 46 -9.31 1.08 19.08
C SER A 46 -10.29 2.12 19.65
N PRO A 47 -10.39 2.23 20.99
CA PRO A 47 -11.24 3.21 21.65
C PRO A 47 -10.56 4.58 21.79
N TYR A 48 -9.30 4.74 21.36
CA TYR A 48 -8.52 5.95 21.60
C TYR A 48 -8.62 6.94 20.45
N ILE A 49 -8.87 8.21 20.78
CA ILE A 49 -8.91 9.32 19.80
C ILE A 49 -7.56 9.47 19.09
N ARG A 50 -6.45 9.35 19.83
CA ARG A 50 -5.08 9.49 19.28
C ARG A 50 -4.78 8.46 18.19
N ASP A 51 -5.26 7.22 18.34
CA ASP A 51 -5.06 6.19 17.32
C ASP A 51 -5.79 6.55 16.04
N ALA A 52 -7.03 7.06 16.15
CA ALA A 52 -7.78 7.51 14.98
C ALA A 52 -7.10 8.71 14.29
N GLU A 53 -6.56 9.67 15.05
CA GLU A 53 -5.79 10.79 14.51
C GLU A 53 -4.50 10.31 13.82
N HIS A 54 -3.78 9.38 14.44
CA HIS A 54 -2.57 8.79 13.88
C HIS A 54 -2.83 8.11 12.53
N TRP A 55 -3.82 7.23 12.47
CA TRP A 55 -4.13 6.52 11.22
C TRP A 55 -4.69 7.45 10.14
N ILE A 56 -5.42 8.52 10.48
CA ILE A 56 -5.80 9.56 9.51
C ILE A 56 -4.55 10.18 8.89
N THR A 57 -3.54 10.53 9.69
CA THR A 57 -2.27 11.08 9.17
C THR A 57 -1.59 10.08 8.26
N VAL A 58 -1.37 8.84 8.70
CA VAL A 58 -0.70 7.79 7.90
C VAL A 58 -1.41 7.57 6.56
N TYR A 59 -2.73 7.38 6.55
CA TYR A 59 -3.46 7.18 5.29
C TYR A 59 -3.51 8.42 4.41
N SER A 60 -3.50 9.62 4.98
CA SER A 60 -3.42 10.86 4.20
C SER A 60 -2.07 10.98 3.49
N GLU A 61 -0.98 10.64 4.18
CA GLU A 61 0.37 10.62 3.60
C GLU A 61 0.46 9.61 2.45
N LEU A 62 -0.01 8.37 2.66
CA LEU A 62 -0.01 7.34 1.62
C LEU A 62 -0.88 7.73 0.42
N TYR A 63 -2.10 8.22 0.65
CA TYR A 63 -2.98 8.68 -0.41
C TYR A 63 -2.33 9.78 -1.25
N ASN A 64 -1.82 10.84 -0.60
CA ASN A 64 -1.23 11.97 -1.29
C ASN A 64 0.05 11.58 -2.06
N PHE A 65 0.85 10.70 -1.47
CA PHE A 65 2.05 10.18 -2.10
C PHE A 65 1.71 9.39 -3.39
N THR A 66 0.77 8.45 -3.32
CA THR A 66 0.38 7.63 -4.49
C THR A 66 -0.31 8.48 -5.57
N VAL A 67 -1.14 9.45 -5.20
CA VAL A 67 -1.70 10.43 -6.16
C VAL A 67 -0.59 11.21 -6.85
N GLY A 68 0.44 11.63 -6.12
CA GLY A 68 1.61 12.32 -6.68
C GLY A 68 2.36 11.46 -7.70
N ILE A 69 2.59 10.19 -7.39
CA ILE A 69 3.21 9.23 -8.31
C ILE A 69 2.37 9.06 -9.57
N LEU A 70 1.06 8.81 -9.43
CA LEU A 70 0.17 8.59 -10.57
C LEU A 70 0.11 9.81 -11.51
N ASN A 71 0.06 11.01 -10.95
CA ASN A 71 0.06 12.24 -11.74
C ASN A 71 1.38 12.42 -12.52
N ARG A 72 2.52 12.10 -11.89
CA ARG A 72 3.81 12.12 -12.58
C ARG A 72 3.87 11.07 -13.70
N PHE A 73 3.46 9.83 -13.42
CA PHE A 73 3.37 8.77 -14.42
C PHE A 73 2.57 9.21 -15.64
N ARG A 74 1.34 9.70 -15.43
CA ARG A 74 0.48 10.16 -16.52
C ARG A 74 1.12 11.29 -17.35
N THR A 75 1.86 12.18 -16.71
CA THR A 75 2.56 13.28 -17.40
C THR A 75 3.69 12.76 -18.27
N GLU A 76 4.54 11.88 -17.74
CA GLU A 76 5.70 11.33 -18.45
C GLU A 76 5.28 10.36 -19.56
N MET A 77 4.19 9.62 -19.36
CA MET A 77 3.64 8.69 -20.34
C MET A 77 3.24 9.35 -21.66
N ALA A 78 2.84 10.63 -21.64
CA ALA A 78 2.43 11.35 -22.85
C ALA A 78 3.55 11.44 -23.91
N GLY A 79 4.82 11.35 -23.49
CA GLY A 79 5.98 11.39 -24.39
C GLY A 79 6.43 10.01 -24.92
N LEU A 80 5.83 8.92 -24.44
CA LEU A 80 6.25 7.56 -24.79
C LEU A 80 5.62 7.07 -26.09
N GLN A 81 6.20 6.04 -26.70
CA GLN A 81 5.57 5.34 -27.82
C GLN A 81 4.34 4.56 -27.37
N LYS A 82 3.37 4.39 -28.27
CA LYS A 82 2.07 3.79 -27.98
C LYS A 82 2.15 2.41 -27.28
N PRO A 83 3.00 1.45 -27.69
CA PRO A 83 3.09 0.17 -26.99
C PRO A 83 3.53 0.30 -25.52
N ALA A 84 4.44 1.24 -25.22
CA ALA A 84 4.87 1.52 -23.85
C ALA A 84 3.76 2.20 -23.02
N GLN A 85 2.99 3.09 -23.64
CA GLN A 85 1.82 3.68 -22.99
C GLN A 85 0.79 2.62 -22.61
N GLU A 86 0.44 1.72 -23.54
CA GLU A 86 -0.54 0.65 -23.32
C GLU A 86 -0.11 -0.31 -22.21
N TYR A 87 1.19 -0.67 -22.18
CA TYR A 87 1.75 -1.50 -21.11
C TYR A 87 1.62 -0.84 -19.73
N LEU A 88 2.10 0.40 -19.59
CA LEU A 88 2.03 1.16 -18.33
C LEU A 88 0.58 1.43 -17.88
N GLN A 89 -0.34 1.69 -18.82
CA GLN A 89 -1.76 1.87 -18.50
C GLN A 89 -2.36 0.61 -17.85
N SER A 90 -2.04 -0.57 -18.40
CA SER A 90 -2.64 -1.84 -17.98
C SER A 90 -2.01 -2.45 -16.73
N HIS A 91 -0.77 -2.09 -16.39
CA HIS A 91 -0.03 -2.70 -15.29
C HIS A 91 0.24 -1.73 -14.15
N ASP A 92 0.73 -0.53 -14.44
CA ASP A 92 1.17 0.41 -13.41
C ASP A 92 0.04 1.34 -12.98
N VAL A 93 -0.64 1.99 -13.93
CA VAL A 93 -1.69 2.98 -13.66
C VAL A 93 -2.83 2.35 -12.86
N VAL A 94 -3.33 1.19 -13.30
CA VAL A 94 -4.42 0.47 -12.62
C VAL A 94 -4.06 0.14 -11.17
N VAL A 95 -2.83 -0.35 -10.91
CA VAL A 95 -2.41 -0.67 -9.53
C VAL A 95 -2.40 0.56 -8.63
N HIS A 96 -1.92 1.70 -9.13
CA HIS A 96 -1.88 2.94 -8.35
C HIS A 96 -3.29 3.50 -8.11
N GLU A 97 -4.19 3.38 -9.08
CA GLU A 97 -5.59 3.75 -8.92
C GLU A 97 -6.30 2.91 -7.84
N GLU A 98 -6.08 1.60 -7.82
CA GLU A 98 -6.61 0.70 -6.79
C GLU A 98 -6.04 1.01 -5.40
N GLN A 99 -4.73 1.30 -5.30
CA GLN A 99 -4.11 1.76 -4.05
C GLN A 99 -4.73 3.07 -3.54
N ILE A 100 -4.96 4.04 -4.44
CA ILE A 100 -5.61 5.32 -4.10
C ILE A 100 -7.02 5.08 -3.57
N GLN A 101 -7.81 4.22 -4.21
CA GLN A 101 -9.17 3.88 -3.76
C GLN A 101 -9.14 3.23 -2.36
N ARG A 102 -8.22 2.28 -2.15
CA ARG A 102 -8.02 1.63 -0.85
C ARG A 102 -7.68 2.65 0.24
N PHE A 103 -6.70 3.52 0.02
CA PHE A 103 -6.31 4.53 1.00
C PHE A 103 -7.42 5.54 1.27
N ALA A 104 -8.15 5.96 0.24
CA ALA A 104 -9.33 6.82 0.39
C ALA A 104 -10.41 6.17 1.28
N HIS A 105 -10.70 4.89 1.06
CA HIS A 105 -11.65 4.14 1.89
C HIS A 105 -11.22 4.04 3.35
N ARG A 106 -9.94 3.73 3.62
CA ARG A 106 -9.40 3.68 4.98
C ARG A 106 -9.39 5.05 5.66
N LEU A 107 -9.01 6.09 4.93
CA LEU A 107 -9.06 7.47 5.41
C LEU A 107 -10.49 7.87 5.78
N ALA A 108 -11.47 7.54 4.93
CA ALA A 108 -12.88 7.80 5.22
C ALA A 108 -13.38 7.00 6.45
N PHE A 109 -12.93 5.76 6.61
CA PHE A 109 -13.23 4.95 7.81
C PHE A 109 -12.73 5.65 9.09
N TRP A 110 -11.47 6.04 9.13
CA TRP A 110 -10.87 6.64 10.33
C TRP A 110 -11.44 8.03 10.64
N ASN A 111 -11.73 8.85 9.63
CA ASN A 111 -12.45 10.11 9.82
C ASN A 111 -13.83 9.90 10.48
N ARG A 112 -14.62 8.94 9.98
CA ARG A 112 -15.91 8.59 10.61
C ARG A 112 -15.72 8.04 12.03
N ARG A 113 -14.65 7.28 12.29
CA ARG A 113 -14.33 6.73 13.61
C ARG A 113 -13.97 7.84 14.61
N LEU A 114 -13.14 8.79 14.21
CA LEU A 114 -12.75 9.95 15.01
C LEU A 114 -13.98 10.79 15.41
N ALA A 115 -14.88 11.06 14.46
CA ALA A 115 -16.12 11.77 14.74
C ALA A 115 -16.98 11.06 15.80
N ARG A 116 -17.14 9.73 15.69
CA ARG A 116 -17.86 8.93 16.70
C ARG A 116 -17.17 8.93 18.06
N LEU A 117 -15.84 8.87 18.10
CA LEU A 117 -15.07 8.89 19.34
C LEU A 117 -15.24 10.23 20.07
N ARG A 118 -15.05 11.35 19.36
CA ARG A 118 -15.24 12.70 19.90
C ARG A 118 -16.67 12.92 20.41
N ALA A 119 -17.68 12.46 19.68
CA ALA A 119 -19.08 12.55 20.12
C ALA A 119 -19.34 11.76 21.43
N ARG A 120 -18.77 10.56 21.58
CA ARG A 120 -18.88 9.76 22.81
C ARG A 120 -18.18 10.45 23.99
N SER A 121 -16.97 10.98 23.77
CA SER A 121 -16.23 11.72 24.80
C SER A 121 -16.96 13.00 25.23
N GLY A 122 -17.60 13.72 24.30
CA GLY A 122 -18.42 14.89 24.64
C GLY A 122 -19.65 14.55 25.47
N ARG A 123 -20.35 13.45 25.13
CA ARG A 123 -21.53 12.98 25.88
C ARG A 123 -21.18 12.52 27.30
N ALA A 124 -20.03 11.89 27.49
CA ALA A 124 -19.58 11.42 28.81
C ALA A 124 -19.21 12.56 29.78
N GLN A 125 -18.96 13.78 29.27
CA GLN A 125 -18.51 14.93 30.07
C GLN A 125 -19.63 15.88 30.50
N THR A 126 -20.90 15.62 30.15
CA THR A 126 -22.03 16.46 30.61
C THR A 126 -22.52 15.94 31.97
N PRO A 127 -22.24 16.62 33.10
CA PRO A 127 -22.80 16.22 34.38
C PRO A 127 -24.24 16.73 34.45
N THR A 128 -25.18 15.84 34.73
CA THR A 128 -26.55 16.21 35.11
C THR A 128 -26.47 17.11 36.35
N ARG A 129 -27.04 18.31 36.25
CA ARG A 129 -27.14 19.27 37.34
C ARG A 129 -28.47 19.12 38.06
#